data_AF-A0A7C2ZAX0-F1
#
_entry.id   AF-A0A7C2ZAX0-F1
#
_cell.length_a   1.000
_cell.length_b   1.000
_cell.length_c   1.000
_cell.angle_alpha   90.00
_cell.angle_beta   90.00
_cell.angle_gamma   90.00
#
_symmetry.space_group_name_H-M   'P 1'
#
loop_
_entity.id
_entity.type
_entity.pdbx_description
1 polymer ?
#
loop_
_entity_poly.entity_id
_entity_poly.type
_entity_poly.pdbx_seq_one_letter_code
_entity_poly.pdbx_strand_id
1 'polypeptide(L)'
;MRQAWLSLLGVLSLIALLAIAWRFAVTLTAVPRPITPPVGKPDEEVWVTQGQLVTEVPERNEVWTLQFHRGRYDPKAQTALTEKSVCQVRRKGRIVTLFSAPHIFVRFKERVMVMEGGVTVVGKLARLKVQLPRLTWDWGNGRLRGSGPIRLDGEWVTGTAEGMEGDTTLQRLHLLHPQLCWHRPTHRSSRGAINP
;
A
#
# COMPACT_ATOMS: atom_id res chain seq x y z
N MET A 1 7.73 -79.07 8.93
CA MET A 1 8.91 -78.15 8.93
C MET A 1 8.77 -76.94 7.98
N ARG A 2 8.11 -77.01 6.82
CA ARG A 2 7.96 -75.86 5.88
C ARG A 2 7.09 -74.70 6.40
N GLN A 3 6.11 -74.99 7.25
CA GLN A 3 5.14 -74.01 7.75
C GLN A 3 5.75 -73.01 8.76
N ALA A 4 6.71 -73.46 9.58
CA ALA A 4 7.45 -72.62 10.52
C ALA A 4 8.38 -71.61 9.83
N TRP A 5 8.88 -71.95 8.64
CA TRP A 5 9.75 -71.08 7.84
C TRP A 5 8.96 -69.94 7.17
N LEU A 6 7.74 -70.21 6.72
CA LEU A 6 6.85 -69.20 6.14
C LEU A 6 6.38 -68.18 7.18
N SER A 7 6.11 -68.63 8.42
CA SER A 7 5.78 -67.72 9.52
C SER A 7 6.97 -66.87 9.96
N LEU A 8 8.19 -67.43 9.99
CA LEU A 8 9.42 -66.69 10.29
C LEU A 8 9.71 -65.60 9.24
N LEU A 9 9.54 -65.90 7.95
CA LEU A 9 9.68 -64.92 6.87
C LEU A 9 8.63 -63.79 6.98
N GLY A 10 7.39 -64.12 7.33
CA GLY A 10 6.34 -63.13 7.57
C GLY A 10 6.65 -62.20 8.75
N VAL A 11 7.16 -62.75 9.86
CA VAL A 11 7.55 -61.96 11.03
C VAL A 11 8.74 -61.05 10.73
N LEU A 12 9.75 -61.54 10.00
CA LEU A 12 10.90 -60.72 9.59
C LEU A 12 10.49 -59.58 8.65
N SER A 13 9.58 -59.86 7.70
CA SER A 13 8.98 -58.84 6.82
C SER A 13 8.23 -57.76 7.63
N LEU A 14 7.45 -58.17 8.63
CA LEU A 14 6.70 -57.24 9.47
C LEU A 14 7.62 -56.36 10.32
N ILE A 15 8.68 -56.94 10.90
CA ILE A 15 9.69 -56.19 11.66
C ILE A 15 10.42 -55.19 10.76
N ALA A 16 10.79 -55.58 9.55
CA ALA A 16 11.43 -54.67 8.59
C ALA A 16 10.50 -53.50 8.22
N LEU A 17 9.21 -53.76 7.98
CA LEU A 17 8.22 -52.72 7.71
C LEU A 17 8.02 -51.77 8.89
N LEU A 18 7.96 -52.30 10.12
CA LEU A 18 7.87 -51.50 11.34
C LEU A 18 9.11 -50.62 11.53
N ALA A 19 10.31 -51.12 11.25
CA ALA A 19 11.55 -50.34 11.34
C ALA A 19 11.60 -49.20 10.32
N ILE A 20 11.10 -49.43 9.10
CA ILE A 20 11.00 -48.39 8.06
C ILE A 20 9.97 -47.33 8.47
N ALA A 21 8.78 -47.73 8.90
CA ALA A 21 7.74 -46.82 9.35
C ALA A 21 8.20 -45.98 10.56
N TRP A 22 8.90 -46.58 11.50
CA TRP A 22 9.52 -45.88 12.63
C TRP A 22 10.54 -44.84 12.17
N ARG A 23 11.40 -45.17 11.19
CA ARG A 23 12.36 -44.22 10.64
C ARG A 23 11.70 -43.01 9.97
N PHE A 24 10.61 -43.23 9.23
CA PHE A 24 9.82 -42.15 8.64
C PHE A 24 9.13 -41.29 9.70
N ALA A 25 8.58 -41.89 10.76
CA ALA A 25 8.02 -41.15 11.88
C ALA A 25 9.07 -40.24 12.52
N VAL A 26 10.26 -40.77 12.83
CA VAL A 26 11.36 -40.00 13.47
C VAL A 26 11.88 -38.88 12.58
N THR A 27 11.97 -39.09 11.25
CA THR A 27 12.40 -38.04 10.31
C THR A 27 11.33 -36.97 10.10
N LEU A 28 10.05 -37.32 10.14
CA LEU A 28 8.94 -36.36 10.04
C LEU A 28 8.69 -35.60 11.35
N THR A 29 9.03 -36.18 12.50
CA THR A 29 8.96 -35.52 13.82
C THR A 29 10.26 -34.82 14.20
N ALA A 30 11.25 -34.75 13.31
CA ALA A 30 12.40 -33.89 13.48
C ALA A 30 11.94 -32.43 13.37
N VAL A 31 11.37 -31.92 14.47
CA VAL A 31 11.01 -30.52 14.64
C VAL A 31 12.25 -29.71 14.28
N PRO A 32 12.18 -28.81 13.28
CA PRO A 32 13.32 -27.95 12.99
C PRO A 32 13.68 -27.23 14.29
N ARG A 33 14.95 -27.37 14.71
CA ARG A 33 15.47 -26.69 15.90
C ARG A 33 14.98 -25.25 15.87
N PRO A 34 14.38 -24.73 16.97
CA PRO A 34 14.07 -23.31 17.03
C PRO A 34 15.37 -22.57 16.75
N ILE A 35 15.41 -21.90 15.60
CA ILE A 35 16.48 -20.97 15.26
C ILE A 35 16.41 -19.94 16.38
N THR A 36 17.40 -19.94 17.26
CA THR A 36 17.55 -18.90 18.26
C THR A 36 17.50 -17.57 17.50
N PRO A 37 16.53 -16.67 17.79
CA PRO A 37 16.49 -15.40 17.12
C PRO A 37 17.83 -14.69 17.37
N PRO A 38 18.45 -14.08 16.34
CA PRO A 38 19.66 -13.31 16.54
C PRO A 38 19.38 -12.27 17.62
N VAL A 39 20.30 -12.21 18.60
CA VAL A 39 20.33 -11.22 19.68
C VAL A 39 19.98 -9.85 19.10
N GLY A 40 18.88 -9.27 19.58
CA GLY A 40 18.32 -8.04 19.04
C GLY A 40 19.39 -6.95 18.98
N LYS A 41 19.73 -6.53 17.76
CA LYS A 41 20.48 -5.30 17.56
C LYS A 41 19.63 -4.12 18.08
N PRO A 42 20.26 -3.12 18.72
CA PRO A 42 19.55 -1.96 19.19
C PRO A 42 19.02 -1.17 17.99
N ASP A 43 17.73 -0.84 18.01
CA ASP A 43 17.02 0.05 17.09
C ASP A 43 17.40 -0.11 15.61
N GLU A 44 17.09 -1.28 15.04
CA GLU A 44 17.22 -1.54 13.61
C GLU A 44 16.15 -0.75 12.82
N GLU A 45 16.40 0.54 12.63
CA GLU A 45 15.70 1.35 11.63
C GLU A 45 15.96 0.72 10.26
N VAL A 46 14.92 0.16 9.65
CA VAL A 46 15.05 -0.51 8.35
C VAL A 46 15.01 0.56 7.27
N TRP A 47 16.15 0.77 6.63
CA TRP A 47 16.27 1.64 5.45
C TRP A 47 16.10 0.83 4.17
N VAL A 48 15.24 1.32 3.29
CA VAL A 48 14.94 0.68 2.00
C VAL A 48 15.27 1.67 0.88
N THR A 49 16.21 1.27 0.02
CA THR A 49 16.54 1.97 -1.23
C THR A 49 15.59 1.47 -2.31
N GLN A 50 14.55 2.27 -2.57
CA GLN A 50 13.41 2.01 -3.45
C GLN A 50 12.49 0.88 -2.96
N GLY A 51 11.19 1.16 -2.92
CA GLY A 51 10.22 0.18 -2.45
C GLY A 51 8.79 0.55 -2.76
N GLN A 52 7.92 -0.36 -2.35
CA GLN A 52 6.48 -0.22 -2.47
C GLN A 52 5.82 -0.67 -1.18
N LEU A 53 4.92 0.16 -0.66
CA LEU A 53 3.98 -0.22 0.40
C LEU A 53 2.61 -0.43 -0.23
N VAL A 54 1.97 -1.54 0.10
CA VAL A 54 0.61 -1.86 -0.36
C VAL A 54 -0.24 -2.10 0.87
N THR A 55 -1.44 -1.53 0.89
CA THR A 55 -2.39 -1.75 1.96
C THR A 55 -3.79 -1.79 1.38
N GLU A 56 -4.54 -2.77 1.85
CA GLU A 56 -5.94 -2.96 1.52
C GLU A 56 -6.81 -2.29 2.59
N VAL A 57 -7.92 -1.70 2.15
CA VAL A 57 -8.97 -1.12 3.02
C VAL A 57 -10.26 -1.83 2.63
N PRO A 58 -10.52 -3.03 3.19
CA PRO A 58 -11.62 -3.91 2.78
C PRO A 58 -12.99 -3.23 2.90
N GLU A 59 -13.18 -2.42 3.95
CA GLU A 59 -14.44 -1.73 4.25
C GLU A 59 -14.87 -0.77 3.14
N ARG A 60 -13.91 -0.33 2.30
CA ARG A 60 -14.13 0.61 1.19
C ARG A 60 -13.87 -0.02 -0.18
N ASN A 61 -13.48 -1.30 -0.23
CA ASN A 61 -13.02 -2.00 -1.44
C ASN A 61 -11.93 -1.18 -2.16
N GLU A 62 -10.97 -0.72 -1.37
CA GLU A 62 -9.84 0.09 -1.81
C GLU A 62 -8.52 -0.61 -1.55
N VAL A 63 -7.56 -0.36 -2.45
CA VAL A 63 -6.16 -0.69 -2.26
C VAL A 63 -5.37 0.56 -2.57
N TRP A 64 -4.51 0.98 -1.66
CA TRP A 64 -3.54 2.02 -1.96
C TRP A 64 -2.15 1.43 -2.09
N THR A 65 -1.38 2.00 -3.02
CA THR A 65 -0.03 1.57 -3.36
C THR A 65 0.89 2.78 -3.34
N LEU A 66 1.81 2.81 -2.39
CA LEU A 66 2.79 3.88 -2.21
C LEU A 66 4.15 3.42 -2.74
N GLN A 67 4.58 4.01 -3.84
CA GLN A 67 5.90 3.81 -4.43
C GLN A 67 6.83 4.94 -3.98
N PHE A 68 8.07 4.61 -3.63
CA PHE A 68 9.03 5.58 -3.11
C PHE A 68 10.47 5.24 -3.50
N HIS A 69 11.34 6.26 -3.49
CA HIS A 69 12.77 6.10 -3.79
C HIS A 69 13.61 5.76 -2.56
N ARG A 70 13.24 6.29 -1.41
CA ARG A 70 13.90 5.99 -0.14
C ARG A 70 12.84 5.89 0.94
N GLY A 71 12.94 4.89 1.80
CA GLY A 71 12.01 4.66 2.89
C GLY A 71 12.75 4.31 4.16
N ARG A 72 12.21 4.72 5.29
CA ARG A 72 12.60 4.30 6.63
C ARG A 72 11.37 3.77 7.33
N TYR A 73 11.46 2.57 7.90
CA TYR A 73 10.41 1.98 8.70
C TYR A 73 10.84 1.81 10.15
N ASP A 74 10.00 2.29 11.07
CA ASP A 74 10.13 2.06 12.51
C ASP A 74 9.07 1.02 12.93
N PRO A 75 9.49 -0.22 13.27
CA PRO A 75 8.58 -1.27 13.69
C PRO A 75 7.95 -1.05 15.06
N LYS A 76 8.60 -0.28 15.96
CA LYS A 76 8.07 0.01 17.31
C LYS A 76 6.94 1.03 17.23
N ALA A 77 7.17 2.10 16.49
CA ALA A 77 6.15 3.14 16.28
C ALA A 77 5.10 2.72 15.24
N GLN A 78 5.36 1.68 14.43
CA GLN A 78 4.55 1.33 13.26
C GLN A 78 4.36 2.54 12.34
N THR A 79 5.48 3.19 12.01
CA THR A 79 5.50 4.34 11.10
C THR A 79 6.52 4.17 9.99
N ALA A 80 6.22 4.73 8.82
CA ALA A 80 7.17 4.81 7.72
C ALA A 80 7.33 6.26 7.26
N LEU A 81 8.56 6.66 6.98
CA LEU A 81 8.87 7.90 6.26
C LEU A 81 9.39 7.56 4.88
N THR A 82 8.79 8.09 3.83
CA THR A 82 9.19 7.84 2.45
C THR A 82 9.50 9.14 1.70
N GLU A 83 10.42 9.07 0.73
CA GLU A 83 10.87 10.19 -0.08
C GLU A 83 10.54 10.01 -1.57
N LYS A 84 10.31 11.12 -2.27
CA LYS A 84 9.98 11.21 -3.70
C LYS A 84 8.90 10.18 -4.07
N SER A 85 7.77 10.29 -3.40
CA SER A 85 6.78 9.23 -3.33
C SER A 85 5.55 9.52 -4.18
N VAL A 86 4.95 8.45 -4.69
CA VAL A 86 3.68 8.46 -5.41
C VAL A 86 2.75 7.41 -4.81
N CYS A 87 1.61 7.84 -4.28
CA CYS A 87 0.56 6.96 -3.77
C CYS A 87 -0.59 6.88 -4.77
N GLN A 88 -0.91 5.67 -5.22
CA GLN A 88 -2.06 5.41 -6.09
C GLN A 88 -3.15 4.74 -5.29
N VAL A 89 -4.37 5.29 -5.32
CA VAL A 89 -5.55 4.68 -4.71
C VAL A 89 -6.39 4.04 -5.81
N ARG A 90 -6.61 2.74 -5.69
CA ARG A 90 -7.52 1.97 -6.53
C ARG A 90 -8.77 1.62 -5.75
N ARG A 91 -9.94 1.83 -6.36
CA ARG A 91 -11.23 1.37 -5.85
C ARG A 91 -11.88 0.49 -6.90
N LYS A 92 -12.33 -0.71 -6.53
CA LYS A 92 -12.91 -1.68 -7.50
C LYS A 92 -12.01 -1.87 -8.75
N GLY A 93 -10.71 -1.99 -8.53
CA GLY A 93 -9.70 -2.17 -9.59
C GLY A 93 -9.34 -0.93 -10.43
N ARG A 94 -10.03 0.22 -10.25
CA ARG A 94 -9.76 1.45 -11.03
C ARG A 94 -9.02 2.48 -10.19
N ILE A 95 -8.04 3.17 -10.78
CA ILE A 95 -7.34 4.28 -10.12
C ILE A 95 -8.31 5.45 -9.96
N VAL A 96 -8.60 5.84 -8.73
CA VAL A 96 -9.51 6.96 -8.42
C VAL A 96 -8.75 8.24 -8.06
N THR A 97 -7.63 8.09 -7.34
CA THR A 97 -6.82 9.21 -6.85
C THR A 97 -5.34 8.87 -6.92
N LEU A 98 -4.52 9.85 -7.28
CA LEU A 98 -3.07 9.79 -7.20
C LEU A 98 -2.58 10.94 -6.33
N PHE A 99 -1.72 10.63 -5.36
CA PHE A 99 -1.00 11.61 -4.55
C PHE A 99 0.48 11.54 -4.90
N SER A 100 1.13 12.68 -5.02
CA SER A 100 2.58 12.78 -5.17
C SER A 100 3.11 13.82 -4.21
N ALA A 101 4.16 13.49 -3.47
CA ALA A 101 4.79 14.40 -2.53
C ALA A 101 6.28 14.05 -2.35
N PRO A 102 7.14 15.05 -2.06
CA PRO A 102 8.53 14.80 -1.71
C PRO A 102 8.69 13.94 -0.46
N HIS A 103 7.82 14.12 0.55
CA HIS A 103 7.86 13.34 1.78
C HIS A 103 6.46 12.83 2.14
N ILE A 104 6.36 11.55 2.48
CA ILE A 104 5.12 10.94 2.98
C ILE A 104 5.43 10.20 4.28
N PHE A 105 4.77 10.59 5.35
CA PHE A 105 4.80 9.93 6.65
C PHE A 105 3.54 9.08 6.81
N VAL A 106 3.71 7.77 6.92
CA VAL A 106 2.64 6.78 7.03
C VAL A 106 2.55 6.31 8.48
N ARG A 107 1.39 6.46 9.09
CA ARG A 107 1.08 6.00 10.45
C ARG A 107 0.09 4.85 10.37
N PHE A 108 0.58 3.62 10.46
CA PHE A 108 -0.24 2.43 10.15
C PHE A 108 -1.35 2.20 11.19
N LYS A 109 -1.04 2.41 12.47
CA LYS A 109 -2.00 2.23 13.57
C LYS A 109 -3.18 3.20 13.49
N GLU A 110 -2.89 4.48 13.24
CA GLU A 110 -3.89 5.54 13.13
C GLU A 110 -4.59 5.55 11.78
N ARG A 111 -4.06 4.81 10.78
CA ARG A 111 -4.54 4.80 9.40
C ARG A 111 -4.45 6.18 8.70
N VAL A 112 -3.34 6.91 8.93
CA VAL A 112 -3.14 8.30 8.44
C VAL A 112 -1.84 8.48 7.66
N MET A 113 -1.92 9.10 6.47
CA MET A 113 -0.76 9.60 5.72
C MET A 113 -0.65 11.11 5.87
N VAL A 114 0.54 11.60 6.20
CA VAL A 114 0.87 13.03 6.17
C VAL A 114 1.86 13.26 5.04
N MET A 115 1.52 14.13 4.10
CA MET A 115 2.27 14.41 2.89
C MET A 115 2.75 15.86 2.91
N GLU A 116 4.03 16.09 2.64
CA GLU A 116 4.70 17.39 2.86
C GLU A 116 5.72 17.70 1.76
N GLY A 117 6.07 19.00 1.64
CA GLY A 117 7.08 19.50 0.71
C GLY A 117 6.53 19.92 -0.67
N GLY A 118 5.22 20.09 -0.80
CA GLY A 118 4.57 20.35 -2.09
C GLY A 118 3.88 19.10 -2.62
N VAL A 119 2.63 18.95 -2.24
CA VAL A 119 1.78 17.82 -2.58
C VAL A 119 1.01 18.13 -3.86
N THR A 120 0.92 17.15 -4.75
CA THR A 120 0.00 17.15 -5.89
C THR A 120 -0.99 16.00 -5.74
N VAL A 121 -2.28 16.33 -5.78
CA VAL A 121 -3.39 15.37 -5.78
C VAL A 121 -4.05 15.39 -7.15
N VAL A 122 -4.29 14.23 -7.72
CA VAL A 122 -5.04 14.08 -8.98
C VAL A 122 -6.22 13.14 -8.75
N GLY A 123 -7.43 13.70 -8.73
CA GLY A 123 -8.67 12.94 -8.77
C GLY A 123 -8.99 12.57 -10.21
N LYS A 124 -8.85 11.30 -10.59
CA LYS A 124 -9.04 10.84 -11.98
C LYS A 124 -10.50 10.94 -12.42
N LEU A 125 -11.42 10.56 -11.56
CA LEU A 125 -12.86 10.61 -11.86
C LEU A 125 -13.40 12.04 -11.83
N ALA A 126 -12.96 12.84 -10.86
CA ALA A 126 -13.31 14.26 -10.75
C ALA A 126 -12.61 15.15 -11.80
N ARG A 127 -11.64 14.60 -12.56
CA ARG A 127 -10.79 15.34 -13.52
C ARG A 127 -10.20 16.62 -12.92
N LEU A 128 -9.68 16.47 -11.71
CA LEU A 128 -9.25 17.58 -10.87
C LEU A 128 -7.82 17.36 -10.38
N LYS A 129 -6.99 18.38 -10.54
CA LYS A 129 -5.65 18.47 -9.97
C LYS A 129 -5.64 19.54 -8.88
N VAL A 130 -5.08 19.18 -7.73
CA VAL A 130 -4.93 20.09 -6.58
C VAL A 130 -3.47 20.09 -6.16
N GLN A 131 -2.91 21.28 -5.92
CA GLN A 131 -1.55 21.46 -5.44
C GLN A 131 -1.57 22.25 -4.14
N LEU A 132 -0.84 21.80 -3.14
CA LEU A 132 -0.85 22.37 -1.79
C LEU A 132 0.43 22.00 -1.02
N PRO A 133 0.88 22.78 -0.02
CA PRO A 133 2.11 22.50 0.71
C PRO A 133 2.08 21.21 1.52
N ARG A 134 0.94 20.95 2.19
CA ARG A 134 0.75 19.83 3.11
C ARG A 134 -0.66 19.26 3.02
N LEU A 135 -0.74 17.93 3.04
CA LEU A 135 -2.00 17.20 3.03
C LEU A 135 -1.96 16.05 4.03
N THR A 136 -3.00 15.92 4.83
CA THR A 136 -3.25 14.75 5.66
C THR A 136 -4.40 13.96 5.07
N TRP A 137 -4.20 12.66 4.88
CA TRP A 137 -5.21 11.71 4.44
C TRP A 137 -5.42 10.63 5.49
N ASP A 138 -6.60 10.61 6.09
CA ASP A 138 -7.07 9.48 6.89
C ASP A 138 -7.66 8.46 5.91
N TRP A 139 -6.93 7.38 5.64
CA TRP A 139 -7.37 6.37 4.68
C TRP A 139 -8.38 5.39 5.29
N GLY A 140 -8.51 5.37 6.62
CA GLY A 140 -9.51 4.58 7.32
C GLY A 140 -10.93 5.04 7.00
N ASN A 141 -11.17 6.36 7.00
CA ASN A 141 -12.47 6.95 6.66
C ASN A 141 -12.50 7.70 5.31
N GLY A 142 -11.35 7.89 4.67
CA GLY A 142 -11.22 8.57 3.38
C GLY A 142 -11.13 10.08 3.45
N ARG A 143 -11.04 10.69 4.65
CA ARG A 143 -11.03 12.15 4.83
C ARG A 143 -9.68 12.77 4.48
N LEU A 144 -9.73 13.89 3.78
CA LEU A 144 -8.59 14.74 3.42
C LEU A 144 -8.66 16.04 4.19
N ARG A 145 -7.50 16.52 4.65
CA ARG A 145 -7.32 17.87 5.20
C ARG A 145 -6.04 18.47 4.64
N GLY A 146 -6.17 19.55 3.90
CA GLY A 146 -5.05 20.29 3.33
C GLY A 146 -4.94 21.67 3.95
N SER A 147 -3.72 22.10 4.23
CA SER A 147 -3.44 23.42 4.81
C SER A 147 -2.49 24.24 3.95
N GLY A 148 -2.65 25.56 4.02
CA GLY A 148 -1.86 26.51 3.25
C GLY A 148 -2.44 26.79 1.86
N PRO A 149 -1.77 27.63 1.06
CA PRO A 149 -2.28 28.07 -0.24
C PRO A 149 -2.44 26.88 -1.19
N ILE A 150 -3.65 26.75 -1.73
CA ILE A 150 -4.04 25.69 -2.64
C ILE A 150 -4.18 26.29 -4.04
N ARG A 151 -3.69 25.56 -5.03
CA ARG A 151 -4.02 25.79 -6.44
C ARG A 151 -4.85 24.62 -6.95
N LEU A 152 -5.94 24.94 -7.62
CA LEU A 152 -6.88 24.00 -8.20
C LEU A 152 -6.92 24.18 -9.71
N ASP A 153 -6.85 23.06 -10.42
CA ASP A 153 -6.83 22.98 -11.87
C ASP A 153 -7.69 21.80 -12.32
N GLY A 154 -8.91 22.12 -12.75
CA GLY A 154 -9.90 21.17 -13.21
C GLY A 154 -10.34 21.47 -14.65
N GLU A 155 -11.15 20.58 -15.22
CA GLU A 155 -11.57 20.72 -16.62
C GLU A 155 -12.35 22.00 -16.92
N TRP A 156 -13.17 22.48 -15.97
CA TRP A 156 -14.05 23.65 -16.15
C TRP A 156 -13.80 24.76 -15.13
N VAL A 157 -12.90 24.52 -14.17
CA VAL A 157 -12.64 25.44 -13.08
C VAL A 157 -11.16 25.42 -12.74
N THR A 158 -10.60 26.61 -12.59
CA THR A 158 -9.30 26.84 -11.98
C THR A 158 -9.48 27.74 -10.77
N GLY A 159 -8.52 27.78 -9.86
CA GLY A 159 -8.61 28.72 -8.76
C GLY A 159 -7.58 28.52 -7.68
N THR A 160 -7.74 29.31 -6.63
CA THR A 160 -6.95 29.24 -5.41
C THR A 160 -7.85 29.16 -4.18
N ALA A 161 -7.29 28.68 -3.07
CA ALA A 161 -7.94 28.63 -1.76
C ALA A 161 -6.86 28.65 -0.66
N GLU A 162 -7.24 28.88 0.60
CA GLU A 162 -6.31 28.91 1.74
C GLU A 162 -6.21 27.58 2.49
N GLY A 163 -7.03 26.61 2.10
CA GLY A 163 -7.11 25.30 2.72
C GLY A 163 -8.22 24.47 2.10
N MET A 164 -8.24 23.19 2.44
CA MET A 164 -9.27 22.27 1.98
C MET A 164 -9.61 21.21 3.01
N GLU A 165 -10.87 20.79 2.99
CA GLU A 165 -11.28 19.49 3.50
C GLU A 165 -11.88 18.69 2.35
N GLY A 166 -11.73 17.37 2.38
CA GLY A 166 -12.30 16.54 1.34
C GLY A 166 -12.58 15.13 1.79
N ASP A 167 -13.23 14.38 0.91
CA ASP A 167 -13.52 12.98 1.11
C ASP A 167 -13.21 12.23 -0.21
N THR A 168 -12.23 11.33 -0.15
CA THR A 168 -11.82 10.50 -1.28
C THR A 168 -12.89 9.48 -1.68
N THR A 169 -13.74 9.04 -0.75
CA THR A 169 -14.90 8.17 -0.99
C THR A 169 -15.93 8.86 -1.84
N LEU A 170 -16.37 10.04 -1.38
CA LEU A 170 -17.44 10.80 -1.98
C LEU A 170 -16.98 11.70 -3.13
N GLN A 171 -15.66 11.85 -3.31
CA GLN A 171 -15.04 12.77 -4.26
C GLN A 171 -15.50 14.21 -4.04
N ARG A 172 -15.63 14.59 -2.77
CA ARG A 172 -16.05 15.93 -2.36
C ARG A 172 -14.85 16.73 -1.90
N LEU A 173 -14.87 18.01 -2.22
CA LEU A 173 -13.85 18.98 -1.84
C LEU A 173 -14.54 20.25 -1.35
N HIS A 174 -14.23 20.64 -0.13
CA HIS A 174 -14.62 21.88 0.51
C HIS A 174 -13.39 22.77 0.59
N LEU A 175 -13.46 23.94 -0.02
CA LEU A 175 -12.36 24.90 -0.05
C LEU A 175 -12.60 26.02 0.97
N LEU A 176 -11.53 26.45 1.61
CA LEU A 176 -11.56 27.60 2.52
C LEU A 176 -11.18 28.86 1.74
N HIS A 177 -12.05 29.87 1.78
CA HIS A 177 -11.90 31.16 1.07
C HIS A 177 -11.53 31.03 -0.42
N PRO A 178 -12.34 30.32 -1.22
CA PRO A 178 -11.99 30.02 -2.61
C PRO A 178 -12.11 31.24 -3.53
N GLN A 179 -11.14 31.39 -4.43
CA GLN A 179 -11.17 32.28 -5.58
C GLN A 179 -11.18 31.44 -6.85
N LEU A 180 -12.36 31.28 -7.46
CA LEU A 180 -12.57 30.36 -8.59
C LEU A 180 -12.82 31.10 -9.90
N CYS A 181 -12.20 30.61 -10.96
CA CYS A 181 -12.39 31.05 -12.34
C CYS A 181 -12.97 29.90 -13.16
N TRP A 182 -14.21 30.07 -13.62
CA TRP A 182 -14.91 29.10 -14.45
C TRP A 182 -14.63 29.33 -15.93
N HIS A 183 -14.38 28.27 -16.67
CA HIS A 183 -14.14 28.31 -18.11
C HIS A 183 -15.03 27.31 -18.85
N ARG A 184 -15.41 27.67 -20.08
CA ARG A 184 -16.05 26.72 -21.00
C ARG A 184 -15.00 25.69 -21.45
N PRO A 185 -15.32 24.39 -21.49
CA PRO A 185 -14.41 23.40 -22.03
C PRO A 185 -14.08 23.76 -23.48
N THR A 186 -12.81 24.01 -23.77
CA THR A 186 -12.36 24.11 -25.15
C THR A 186 -12.46 22.71 -25.73
N HIS A 187 -13.39 22.53 -26.68
CA HIS A 187 -13.59 21.26 -27.37
C HIS A 187 -12.28 20.92 -28.10
N ARG A 188 -11.42 20.12 -27.46
CA ARG A 188 -10.18 19.64 -28.08
C ARG A 188 -10.62 18.65 -29.14
N SER A 189 -10.84 19.13 -30.37
CA SER A 189 -11.10 18.27 -31.51
C SER A 189 -9.91 17.35 -31.65
N SER A 190 -10.07 16.08 -31.29
CA SER A 190 -9.19 15.02 -31.74
C SER A 190 -9.38 14.90 -33.25
N ARG A 191 -8.73 15.77 -34.03
CA ARG A 191 -8.41 15.42 -35.40
C ARG A 191 -7.41 14.27 -35.29
N GLY A 192 -7.89 13.07 -35.59
CA GLY A 192 -7.05 11.91 -35.75
C GLY A 192 -5.95 12.25 -36.75
N ALA A 193 -4.72 12.21 -36.28
CA ALA A 193 -3.60 11.94 -37.17
C ALA A 193 -3.68 10.46 -37.51
N ILE A 194 -4.49 10.13 -38.52
CA ILE A 194 -4.14 9.04 -39.42
C ILE A 194 -2.98 9.60 -40.21
N ASN A 195 -1.80 9.00 -40.10
CA ASN A 195 -0.74 9.21 -41.06
C ASN A 195 -0.19 7.85 -41.52
N PRO A 196 0.17 7.77 -42.81
CA PRO A 196 0.28 6.56 -43.62
C PRO A 196 1.46 5.65 -43.28
#